data_AF-A0AA44KU82-F1
#
_entry.id   AF-A0AA44KU82-F1
#
_cell.length_a   1.000
_cell.length_b   1.000
_cell.length_c   1.000
_cell.angle_alpha   90.00
_cell.angle_beta   90.00
_cell.angle_gamma   90.00
#
_symmetry.space_group_name_H-M   'P 1'
#
loop_
_entity.id
_entity.type
_entity.pdbx_description
1 polymer ?
#
loop_
_entity_poly.entity_id
_entity_poly.type
_entity_poly.pdbx_seq_one_letter_code
_entity_poly.pdbx_strand_id
1 'polypeptide(L)'
;MEENKKSKRFYAVAFLVSTSYIWLLILGAYSMGIPQYNNLLYGILLMTAFTFIFTIPILYIGIPLVYIGLALVLLRIFSVKRMLSYYALSWVVLWITLQAPLLIYGHHEKNYIFKEQVEKQQIVEKVKAAVEKKNGPIKITDMFKDSMLDWNESAGSPAHPKLNIRYELVNCDKGKEKQISGYSCTSTIETYYKDKKWIVDLDSKENANAMNILKNNQKAEEKEKKESLSAEEDTLIRNRAELKAVEYLKEDFNLNLTIVKQTFNKNTNSNNKANPLSYKVHEAIFNGYLNEDPQKDVTVRVEYDPNTKKYFIHMYKFEMSDESDKEIEKQVELKKAKTN
;
A
#
# COMPACT_ATOMS: atom_id res chain seq x y z
N MET A 1 48.77 15.07 -51.00
CA MET A 1 49.09 15.16 -49.54
C MET A 1 48.05 15.99 -48.76
N GLU A 2 47.31 16.89 -49.42
CA GLU A 2 46.33 17.80 -48.81
C GLU A 2 44.97 17.14 -48.49
N GLU A 3 44.50 16.19 -49.32
CA GLU A 3 43.25 15.43 -49.08
C GLU A 3 43.30 14.57 -47.81
N ASN A 4 44.46 13.99 -47.51
CA ASN A 4 44.66 13.12 -46.34
C ASN A 4 44.67 13.90 -45.02
N LYS A 5 44.91 15.22 -45.09
CA LYS A 5 44.88 16.14 -43.93
C LYS A 5 43.47 16.66 -43.65
N LYS A 6 42.65 16.86 -44.70
CA LYS A 6 41.22 17.21 -44.58
C LYS A 6 40.39 16.04 -44.05
N SER A 7 40.66 14.79 -44.47
CA SER A 7 39.91 13.63 -43.96
C SER A 7 40.15 13.38 -42.47
N LYS A 8 41.41 13.44 -41.99
CA LYS A 8 41.74 13.31 -40.55
C LYS A 8 41.05 14.33 -39.66
N ARG A 9 40.95 15.58 -40.10
CA ARG A 9 40.21 16.64 -39.37
C ARG A 9 38.71 16.36 -39.34
N PHE A 10 38.16 15.82 -40.42
CA PHE A 10 36.73 15.48 -40.51
C PHE A 10 36.36 14.26 -39.66
N TYR A 11 37.23 13.24 -39.59
CA TYR A 11 37.10 12.10 -38.68
C TYR A 11 37.14 12.54 -37.20
N ALA A 12 38.00 13.51 -36.86
CA ALA A 12 38.05 14.08 -35.53
C ALA A 12 36.76 14.84 -35.18
N VAL A 13 36.18 15.59 -36.13
CA VAL A 13 34.92 16.32 -35.93
C VAL A 13 33.72 15.37 -35.81
N ALA A 14 33.61 14.34 -36.65
CA ALA A 14 32.51 13.37 -36.55
C ALA A 14 32.57 12.54 -35.25
N PHE A 15 33.79 12.16 -34.83
CA PHE A 15 34.03 11.53 -33.53
C PHE A 15 33.70 12.48 -32.37
N LEU A 16 34.09 13.76 -32.46
CA LEU A 16 33.75 14.78 -31.46
C LEU A 16 32.23 15.02 -31.39
N VAL A 17 31.51 15.06 -32.51
CA VAL A 17 30.05 15.27 -32.53
C VAL A 17 29.31 14.07 -31.93
N SER A 18 29.68 12.82 -32.30
CA SER A 18 29.04 11.62 -31.73
C SER A 18 29.38 11.41 -30.25
N THR A 19 30.63 11.66 -29.85
CA THR A 19 31.04 11.60 -28.45
C THR A 19 30.46 12.77 -27.64
N SER A 20 30.35 13.97 -28.20
CA SER A 20 29.77 15.13 -27.50
C SER A 20 28.28 14.96 -27.16
N TYR A 21 27.51 14.27 -28.01
CA TYR A 21 26.12 13.91 -27.68
C TYR A 21 26.04 12.91 -26.52
N ILE A 22 26.94 11.92 -26.49
CA ILE A 22 27.09 10.97 -25.38
C ILE A 22 27.55 11.69 -24.10
N TRP A 23 28.51 12.60 -24.19
CA TRP A 23 28.96 13.43 -23.08
C TRP A 23 27.87 14.38 -22.58
N LEU A 24 27.00 14.91 -23.44
CA LEU A 24 25.83 15.71 -23.07
C LEU A 24 24.79 14.87 -22.31
N LEU A 25 24.56 13.62 -22.72
CA LEU A 25 23.68 12.69 -22.00
C LEU A 25 24.28 12.29 -20.64
N ILE A 26 25.59 12.05 -20.57
CA ILE A 26 26.31 11.76 -19.33
C ILE A 26 26.33 12.98 -18.39
N LEU A 27 26.57 14.18 -18.90
CA LEU A 27 26.54 15.43 -18.12
C LEU A 27 25.12 15.76 -17.65
N GLY A 28 24.11 15.53 -18.49
CA GLY A 28 22.70 15.61 -18.10
C GLY A 28 22.36 14.64 -16.96
N ALA A 29 22.82 13.39 -17.07
CA ALA A 29 22.68 12.36 -16.04
C ALA A 29 23.37 12.70 -14.72
N TYR A 30 24.53 13.38 -14.77
CA TYR A 30 25.27 13.81 -13.58
C TYR A 30 24.67 15.04 -12.88
N SER A 31 23.94 15.89 -13.62
CA SER A 31 23.30 17.11 -13.08
C SER A 31 21.97 16.84 -12.37
N MET A 32 21.41 15.65 -12.56
CA MET A 32 20.15 15.18 -12.00
C MET A 32 20.48 14.05 -11.02
N GLY A 33 20.26 14.24 -9.71
CA GLY A 33 20.73 13.29 -8.70
C GLY A 33 20.38 11.81 -8.95
N ILE A 34 21.17 10.91 -8.33
CA ILE A 34 21.11 9.43 -8.43
C ILE A 34 19.71 8.80 -8.61
N PRO A 35 18.64 9.19 -7.90
CA PRO A 35 17.30 8.60 -8.12
C PRO A 35 16.70 8.79 -9.52
N GLN A 36 17.17 9.76 -10.31
CA GLN A 36 16.75 9.97 -11.70
C GLN A 36 17.63 9.22 -12.72
N TYR A 37 18.74 8.64 -12.29
CA TYR A 37 19.68 7.89 -13.14
C TYR A 37 19.11 6.55 -13.62
N ASN A 38 18.40 5.82 -12.75
CA ASN A 38 17.70 4.58 -13.13
C ASN A 38 16.57 4.85 -14.12
N ASN A 39 15.78 5.92 -13.90
CA ASN A 39 14.77 6.39 -14.85
C ASN A 39 15.38 6.86 -16.18
N LEU A 40 16.58 7.44 -16.16
CA LEU A 40 17.31 7.80 -17.38
C LEU A 40 17.85 6.55 -18.10
N LEU A 41 18.30 5.53 -17.38
CA LEU A 41 18.76 4.25 -17.96
C LEU A 41 17.59 3.48 -18.60
N TYR A 42 16.45 3.43 -17.92
CA TYR A 42 15.19 2.94 -18.50
C TYR A 42 14.71 3.84 -19.63
N GLY A 43 14.83 5.16 -19.52
CA GLY A 43 14.50 6.10 -20.59
C GLY A 43 15.41 5.94 -21.81
N ILE A 44 16.69 5.65 -21.63
CA ILE A 44 17.65 5.38 -22.69
C ILE A 44 17.40 4.00 -23.29
N LEU A 45 17.10 2.97 -22.48
CA LEU A 45 16.69 1.64 -22.96
C LEU A 45 15.35 1.67 -23.69
N LEU A 46 14.40 2.45 -23.19
CA LEU A 46 13.07 2.64 -23.77
C LEU A 46 13.16 3.50 -25.02
N MET A 47 13.99 4.55 -25.05
CA MET A 47 14.28 5.35 -26.26
C MET A 47 15.08 4.54 -27.29
N THR A 48 16.01 3.67 -26.87
CA THR A 48 16.71 2.76 -27.80
C THR A 48 15.76 1.68 -28.33
N ALA A 49 14.86 1.13 -27.51
CA ALA A 49 13.77 0.26 -27.96
C ALA A 49 12.75 1.01 -28.84
N PHE A 50 12.39 2.26 -28.52
CA PHE A 50 11.49 3.11 -29.33
C PHE A 50 12.11 3.50 -30.67
N THR A 51 13.43 3.78 -30.71
CA THR A 51 14.16 4.04 -31.96
C THR A 51 14.22 2.81 -32.87
N PHE A 52 14.01 1.61 -32.33
CA PHE A 52 13.86 0.38 -33.11
C PHE A 52 12.43 0.12 -33.61
N ILE A 53 11.39 0.70 -32.97
CA ILE A 53 10.00 0.26 -33.20
C ILE A 53 9.07 1.34 -33.80
N PHE A 54 9.23 2.64 -33.54
CA PHE A 54 8.26 3.65 -34.00
C PHE A 54 8.87 4.84 -34.76
N THR A 55 8.87 4.74 -36.09
CA THR A 55 8.49 5.72 -37.15
C THR A 55 8.87 7.21 -37.11
N ILE A 56 9.37 7.79 -36.01
CA ILE A 56 9.95 9.14 -35.97
C ILE A 56 11.43 9.19 -36.43
N PRO A 57 12.27 8.13 -36.34
CA PRO A 57 13.64 8.16 -36.84
C PRO A 57 13.73 8.40 -38.35
N ILE A 58 12.71 8.04 -39.13
CA ILE A 58 12.77 8.06 -40.60
C ILE A 58 12.94 9.49 -41.14
N LEU A 59 12.31 10.49 -40.52
CA LEU A 59 12.33 11.87 -41.01
C LEU A 59 13.52 12.68 -40.49
N TYR A 60 13.90 12.53 -39.21
CA TYR A 60 14.94 13.38 -38.60
C TYR A 60 16.32 12.74 -38.45
N ILE A 61 16.42 11.41 -38.52
CA ILE A 61 17.68 10.66 -38.48
C ILE A 61 17.91 9.91 -39.80
N GLY A 62 16.83 9.41 -40.42
CA GLY A 62 16.82 8.70 -41.70
C GLY A 62 17.15 9.61 -42.87
N ILE A 63 16.59 10.82 -42.96
CA ILE A 63 16.95 11.76 -44.05
C ILE A 63 18.43 12.18 -43.97
N PRO A 64 19.00 12.56 -42.80
CA PRO A 64 20.43 12.80 -42.69
C PRO A 64 21.28 11.55 -42.95
N LEU A 65 20.88 10.36 -42.49
CA LEU A 65 21.59 9.10 -42.76
C LEU A 65 21.50 8.66 -44.22
N VAL A 66 20.42 8.97 -44.92
CA VAL A 66 20.24 8.73 -46.36
C VAL A 66 21.08 9.73 -47.15
N TYR A 67 21.15 11.01 -46.75
CA TYR A 67 22.03 12.01 -47.36
C TYR A 67 23.52 11.71 -47.10
N ILE A 68 23.87 11.31 -45.89
CA ILE A 68 25.21 10.83 -45.52
C ILE A 68 25.49 9.54 -46.30
N GLY A 69 24.55 8.60 -46.39
CA GLY A 69 24.67 7.38 -47.19
C GLY A 69 24.88 7.65 -48.68
N LEU A 70 24.11 8.57 -49.28
CA LEU A 70 24.26 9.01 -50.68
C LEU A 70 25.60 9.69 -50.92
N ALA A 71 26.02 10.60 -50.03
CA ALA A 71 27.31 11.26 -50.11
C ALA A 71 28.49 10.27 -49.94
N LEU A 72 28.33 9.27 -49.09
CA LEU A 72 29.33 8.24 -48.82
C LEU A 72 29.41 7.17 -49.92
N VAL A 73 28.30 6.85 -50.58
CA VAL A 73 28.23 6.00 -51.78
C VAL A 73 28.84 6.72 -52.99
N LEU A 74 28.53 8.01 -53.18
CA LEU A 74 29.13 8.86 -54.22
C LEU A 74 30.65 9.00 -54.06
N LEU A 75 31.16 8.95 -52.81
CA LEU A 75 32.58 9.04 -52.49
C LEU A 75 33.32 7.68 -52.43
N ARG A 76 32.65 6.54 -52.66
CA ARG A 76 33.24 5.17 -52.64
C ARG A 76 34.06 4.81 -51.38
N ILE A 77 33.81 5.43 -50.22
CA ILE A 77 34.70 5.30 -49.04
C ILE A 77 34.10 4.56 -47.84
N PHE A 78 32.83 4.13 -47.86
CA PHE A 78 32.18 3.52 -46.69
C PHE A 78 31.58 2.14 -46.97
N SER A 79 31.86 1.16 -46.11
CA SER A 79 31.09 -0.09 -46.04
C SER A 79 30.28 -0.12 -44.73
N VAL A 80 29.04 -0.59 -44.82
CA VAL A 80 28.10 -0.73 -43.69
C VAL A 80 28.73 -1.47 -42.50
N LYS A 81 29.64 -2.42 -42.78
CA LYS A 81 30.38 -3.17 -41.75
C LYS A 81 31.19 -2.27 -40.82
N ARG A 82 31.90 -1.26 -41.35
CA ARG A 82 32.74 -0.37 -40.51
C ARG A 82 31.91 0.57 -39.64
N MET A 83 30.79 1.06 -40.16
CA MET A 83 29.86 1.89 -39.39
C MET A 83 29.28 1.11 -38.21
N LEU A 84 28.83 -0.13 -38.44
CA LEU A 84 28.34 -1.04 -37.38
C LEU A 84 29.42 -1.33 -36.33
N SER A 85 30.69 -1.50 -36.72
CA SER A 85 31.80 -1.69 -35.77
C SER A 85 32.00 -0.47 -34.86
N TYR A 86 31.90 0.76 -35.37
CA TYR A 86 32.01 1.96 -34.54
C TYR A 86 30.81 2.14 -33.61
N TYR A 87 29.61 1.81 -34.05
CA TYR A 87 28.43 1.80 -33.18
C TYR A 87 28.57 0.75 -32.07
N ALA A 88 28.97 -0.48 -32.40
CA ALA A 88 29.20 -1.53 -31.40
C ALA A 88 30.26 -1.12 -30.37
N LEU A 89 31.38 -0.53 -30.82
CA LEU A 89 32.42 -0.02 -29.94
C LEU A 89 31.91 1.13 -29.04
N SER A 90 31.13 2.05 -29.60
CA SER A 90 30.53 3.16 -28.86
C SER A 90 29.56 2.65 -27.79
N TRP A 91 28.78 1.61 -28.10
CA TRP A 91 27.90 0.93 -27.15
C TRP A 91 28.66 0.26 -26.02
N VAL A 92 29.76 -0.43 -26.32
CA VAL A 92 30.62 -1.06 -25.28
C VAL A 92 31.22 -0.02 -24.36
N VAL A 93 31.75 1.08 -24.92
CA VAL A 93 32.30 2.17 -24.11
C VAL A 93 31.21 2.81 -23.25
N LEU A 94 30.04 3.11 -23.83
CA LEU A 94 28.89 3.67 -23.12
C LEU A 94 28.45 2.77 -21.96
N TRP A 95 28.32 1.46 -22.22
CA TRP A 95 27.97 0.46 -21.22
C TRP A 95 28.96 0.45 -20.05
N ILE A 96 30.26 0.41 -20.33
CA ILE A 96 31.30 0.42 -19.29
C ILE A 96 31.27 1.74 -18.52
N THR A 97 31.12 2.87 -19.19
CA THR A 97 31.05 4.19 -18.54
C THR A 97 29.83 4.37 -17.66
N LEU A 98 28.72 3.67 -17.95
CA LEU A 98 27.51 3.70 -17.13
C LEU A 98 27.57 2.69 -15.98
N GLN A 99 28.12 1.50 -16.22
CA GLN A 99 28.13 0.40 -15.26
C GLN A 99 29.25 0.52 -14.22
N ALA A 100 30.44 0.99 -14.60
CA ALA A 100 31.57 1.07 -13.68
C ALA A 100 31.31 2.03 -12.50
N PRO A 101 30.76 3.24 -12.69
CA PRO A 101 30.39 4.12 -11.57
C PRO A 101 29.33 3.50 -10.66
N LEU A 102 28.32 2.83 -11.22
CA LEU A 102 27.28 2.12 -10.45
C LEU A 102 27.87 1.02 -9.58
N LEU A 103 28.79 0.21 -10.13
CA LEU A 103 29.46 -0.86 -9.37
C LEU A 103 30.32 -0.31 -8.24
N ILE A 104 31.09 0.77 -8.50
CA ILE A 104 31.91 1.43 -7.48
C ILE A 104 31.02 2.00 -6.38
N TYR A 105 29.94 2.69 -6.75
CA TYR A 105 28.99 3.25 -5.79
C TYR A 105 28.29 2.16 -4.99
N GLY A 106 27.80 1.11 -5.63
CA GLY A 106 27.14 -0.01 -4.94
C GLY A 106 28.09 -0.73 -3.97
N HIS A 107 29.37 -0.88 -4.34
CA HIS A 107 30.39 -1.41 -3.43
C HIS A 107 30.61 -0.50 -2.22
N HIS A 108 30.74 0.81 -2.45
CA HIS A 108 30.89 1.81 -1.39
C HIS A 108 29.66 1.82 -0.46
N GLU A 109 28.45 1.85 -1.01
CA GLU A 109 27.21 1.86 -0.24
C GLU A 109 27.07 0.58 0.63
N LYS A 110 27.35 -0.59 0.05
CA LYS A 110 27.27 -1.86 0.77
C LYS A 110 28.28 -1.98 1.91
N ASN A 111 29.54 -1.62 1.66
CA ASN A 111 30.63 -1.88 2.61
C ASN A 111 30.85 -0.72 3.58
N TYR A 112 30.77 0.52 3.11
CA TYR A 112 30.99 1.68 3.95
C TYR A 112 29.69 2.11 4.63
N ILE A 113 28.63 2.39 3.87
CA ILE A 113 27.40 2.99 4.41
C ILE A 113 26.60 1.98 5.25
N PHE A 114 26.33 0.80 4.71
CA PHE A 114 25.46 -0.19 5.35
C PHE A 114 26.14 -1.16 6.31
N LYS A 115 27.49 -1.18 6.36
CA LYS A 115 28.24 -2.06 7.25
C LYS A 115 29.08 -1.23 8.22
N GLU A 116 30.14 -0.58 7.73
CA GLU A 116 31.07 0.15 8.60
C GLU A 116 30.42 1.30 9.37
N GLN A 117 29.59 2.12 8.72
CA GLN A 117 28.95 3.27 9.36
C GLN A 117 27.84 2.84 10.34
N VAL A 118 27.10 1.77 10.03
CA VAL A 118 26.07 1.24 10.94
C VAL A 118 26.71 0.74 12.23
N GLU A 119 27.82 0.01 12.12
CA GLU A 119 28.59 -0.52 13.26
C GLU A 119 29.26 0.60 14.06
N LYS A 120 30.01 1.49 13.39
CA LYS A 120 30.71 2.60 14.05
C LYS A 120 29.77 3.55 14.80
N GLN A 121 28.58 3.80 14.26
CA GLN A 121 27.62 4.71 14.88
C GLN A 121 26.66 4.00 15.84
N GLN A 122 26.79 2.67 16.01
CA GLN A 122 25.99 1.85 16.93
C GLN A 122 24.48 2.05 16.70
N ILE A 123 24.07 2.11 15.42
CA ILE A 123 22.70 2.50 15.07
C ILE A 123 21.69 1.49 15.60
N VAL A 124 22.00 0.20 15.50
CA VAL A 124 21.13 -0.87 15.99
C VAL A 124 20.98 -0.79 17.51
N GLU A 125 22.07 -0.56 18.26
CA GLU A 125 21.97 -0.44 19.72
C GLU A 125 21.22 0.83 20.16
N LYS A 126 21.42 1.96 19.47
CA LYS A 126 20.68 3.20 19.75
C LYS A 126 19.19 3.05 19.51
N VAL A 127 18.80 2.46 18.38
CA VAL A 127 17.40 2.17 18.09
C VAL A 127 16.83 1.22 19.13
N LYS A 128 17.56 0.13 19.44
CA LYS A 128 17.13 -0.83 20.45
C LYS A 128 16.89 -0.16 21.80
N ALA A 129 17.86 0.59 22.33
CA ALA A 129 17.74 1.27 23.61
C ALA A 129 16.57 2.27 23.64
N ALA A 130 16.35 3.00 22.53
CA ALA A 130 15.26 3.95 22.43
C ALA A 130 13.88 3.26 22.43
N VAL A 131 13.74 2.16 21.68
CA VAL A 131 12.50 1.38 21.62
C VAL A 131 12.23 0.70 22.96
N GLU A 132 13.26 0.12 23.60
CA GLU A 132 13.13 -0.56 24.88
C GLU A 132 12.68 0.37 26.00
N LYS A 133 13.12 1.64 25.98
CA LYS A 133 12.66 2.65 26.93
C LYS A 133 11.14 2.87 26.91
N LYS A 134 10.48 2.67 25.76
CA LYS A 134 9.03 2.88 25.59
C LYS A 134 8.21 1.59 25.66
N ASN A 135 8.75 0.47 25.18
CA ASN A 135 7.98 -0.75 25.00
C ASN A 135 8.43 -1.92 25.89
N GLY A 136 9.50 -1.74 26.67
CA GLY A 136 10.13 -2.85 27.40
C GLY A 136 11.04 -3.70 26.49
N PRO A 137 11.48 -4.89 26.95
CA PRO A 137 12.47 -5.70 26.25
C PRO A 137 12.04 -6.08 24.82
N ILE A 138 12.95 -5.90 23.87
CA ILE A 138 12.71 -6.24 22.46
C ILE A 138 13.82 -7.15 21.91
N LYS A 139 13.51 -7.83 20.82
CA LYS A 139 14.46 -8.54 19.98
C LYS A 139 14.51 -7.91 18.60
N ILE A 140 15.69 -7.50 18.15
CA ILE A 140 15.89 -7.15 16.73
C ILE A 140 15.82 -8.45 15.93
N THR A 141 14.93 -8.52 14.96
CA THR A 141 14.68 -9.73 14.17
C THR A 141 15.39 -9.65 12.83
N ASP A 142 15.18 -8.57 12.10
CA ASP A 142 15.69 -8.39 10.74
C ASP A 142 16.16 -6.94 10.51
N MET A 143 17.00 -6.77 9.50
CA MET A 143 17.37 -5.46 8.97
C MET A 143 17.22 -5.47 7.44
N PHE A 144 16.42 -4.55 6.91
CA PHE A 144 16.25 -4.35 5.47
C PHE A 144 16.99 -3.09 5.03
N LYS A 145 17.65 -3.18 3.87
CA LYS A 145 18.46 -2.11 3.32
C LYS A 145 17.84 -1.71 1.99
N ASP A 146 17.44 -0.45 1.88
CA ASP A 146 16.97 0.09 0.61
C ASP A 146 18.10 0.96 0.06
N SER A 147 18.77 0.43 -0.97
CA SER A 147 19.86 1.13 -1.67
C SER A 147 19.30 2.21 -2.58
N MET A 148 20.06 3.29 -2.76
CA MET A 148 19.74 4.30 -3.78
C MET A 148 19.83 3.77 -5.21
N LEU A 149 20.49 2.63 -5.42
CA LEU A 149 20.60 1.96 -6.72
C LEU A 149 19.41 1.04 -7.00
N ASP A 150 18.67 0.62 -5.97
CA ASP A 150 17.52 -0.26 -6.14
C ASP A 150 16.31 0.55 -6.60
N TRP A 151 15.64 0.07 -7.64
CA TRP A 151 14.44 0.69 -8.19
C TRP A 151 13.21 -0.08 -7.76
N ASN A 152 12.26 0.60 -7.12
CA ASN A 152 10.93 0.04 -6.83
C ASN A 152 9.91 0.62 -7.81
N GLU A 153 9.16 -0.24 -8.51
CA GLU A 153 8.14 0.17 -9.48
C GLU A 153 7.07 1.11 -8.90
N SER A 154 6.79 1.00 -7.60
CA SER A 154 5.75 1.78 -6.91
C SER A 154 6.24 3.07 -6.27
N ALA A 155 7.50 3.15 -5.84
CA ALA A 155 8.04 4.25 -5.04
C ALA A 155 9.33 4.89 -5.61
N GLY A 156 9.86 4.32 -6.69
CA GLY A 156 11.15 4.69 -7.26
C GLY A 156 12.35 4.28 -6.39
N SER A 157 13.52 4.81 -6.72
CA SER A 157 14.72 4.68 -5.89
C SER A 157 14.67 5.68 -4.73
N PRO A 158 15.11 5.28 -3.53
CA PRO A 158 15.11 6.17 -2.38
C PRO A 158 16.10 7.32 -2.58
N ALA A 159 15.75 8.51 -2.07
CA ALA A 159 16.60 9.70 -2.18
C ALA A 159 17.90 9.61 -1.37
N HIS A 160 17.91 8.76 -0.33
CA HIS A 160 19.05 8.47 0.54
C HIS A 160 19.04 6.98 0.90
N PRO A 161 20.20 6.37 1.20
CA PRO A 161 20.24 4.99 1.66
C PRO A 161 19.42 4.85 2.94
N LYS A 162 18.52 3.86 2.98
CA LYS A 162 17.59 3.66 4.10
C LYS A 162 17.85 2.30 4.75
N LEU A 163 17.86 2.27 6.07
CA LEU A 163 17.99 1.07 6.88
C LEU A 163 16.75 0.93 7.76
N ASN A 164 16.03 -0.15 7.55
CA ASN A 164 14.81 -0.53 8.23
C ASN A 164 15.14 -1.59 9.28
N ILE A 165 15.04 -1.24 10.55
CA ILE A 165 15.37 -2.12 11.66
C ILE A 165 14.07 -2.70 12.21
N ARG A 166 13.83 -3.98 11.93
CA ARG A 166 12.67 -4.69 12.43
C ARG A 166 12.94 -5.25 13.81
N TYR A 167 11.98 -5.07 14.71
CA TYR A 167 12.02 -5.64 16.03
C TYR A 167 10.69 -6.28 16.42
N GLU A 168 10.78 -7.16 17.41
CA GLU A 168 9.67 -7.89 18.01
C GLU A 168 9.68 -7.67 19.52
N LEU A 169 8.50 -7.47 20.12
CA LEU A 169 8.37 -7.40 21.57
C LEU A 169 8.54 -8.79 22.20
N VAL A 170 9.42 -8.94 23.20
CA VAL A 170 9.77 -10.25 23.76
C VAL A 170 8.58 -10.95 24.43
N ASN A 171 7.70 -10.18 25.07
CA ASN A 171 6.54 -10.71 25.79
C ASN A 171 5.23 -10.52 25.01
N CYS A 172 5.29 -10.52 23.68
CA CYS A 172 4.10 -10.35 22.86
C CYS A 172 3.29 -11.63 22.70
N ASP A 173 1.96 -11.51 22.75
CA ASP A 173 1.06 -12.61 22.45
C ASP A 173 0.69 -12.61 20.96
N LYS A 174 1.38 -13.45 20.17
CA LYS A 174 1.12 -13.61 18.73
C LYS A 174 -0.29 -14.15 18.43
N GLY A 175 -0.97 -14.76 19.40
CA GLY A 175 -2.36 -15.17 19.25
C GLY A 175 -3.30 -13.97 19.08
N LYS A 176 -3.03 -12.88 19.81
CA LYS A 176 -3.83 -11.65 19.77
C LYS A 176 -3.70 -10.88 18.46
N GLU A 177 -2.55 -10.95 17.80
CA GLU A 177 -2.31 -10.30 16.50
C GLU A 177 -3.31 -10.78 15.42
N LYS A 178 -3.82 -12.01 15.54
CA LYS A 178 -4.85 -12.56 14.64
C LYS A 178 -6.28 -12.22 15.05
N GLN A 179 -6.51 -11.85 16.30
CA GLN A 179 -7.84 -11.69 16.89
C GLN A 179 -8.23 -10.22 17.05
N ILE A 180 -7.26 -9.36 17.36
CA ILE A 180 -7.47 -7.97 17.72
C ILE A 180 -6.95 -7.09 16.59
N SER A 181 -7.88 -6.39 15.92
CA SER A 181 -7.51 -5.45 14.87
C SER A 181 -6.64 -4.32 15.42
N GLY A 182 -5.48 -4.10 14.80
CA GLY A 182 -4.51 -3.07 15.22
C GLY A 182 -3.54 -3.50 16.33
N TYR A 183 -3.64 -4.73 16.82
CA TYR A 183 -2.60 -5.33 17.67
C TYR A 183 -1.45 -5.82 16.77
N SER A 184 -0.21 -5.50 17.13
CA SER A 184 0.98 -5.96 16.42
C SER A 184 2.09 -6.39 17.38
N CYS A 185 2.78 -7.48 17.07
CA CYS A 185 3.97 -7.89 17.82
C CYS A 185 5.28 -7.36 17.24
N THR A 186 5.24 -6.81 16.04
CA THR A 186 6.42 -6.36 15.31
C THR A 186 6.30 -4.92 14.81
N SER A 187 7.43 -4.23 14.75
CA SER A 187 7.55 -2.95 14.04
C SER A 187 8.87 -2.84 13.33
N THR A 188 8.92 -1.81 12.50
CA THR A 188 10.13 -1.39 11.81
C THR A 188 10.42 0.07 12.14
N ILE A 189 11.66 0.36 12.53
CA ILE A 189 12.17 1.73 12.63
C ILE A 189 12.96 2.03 11.37
N GLU A 190 12.60 3.13 10.73
CA GLU A 190 13.26 3.65 9.53
C GLU A 190 14.39 4.59 9.91
N THR A 191 15.56 4.39 9.31
CA THR A 191 16.73 5.25 9.49
C THR A 191 17.31 5.60 8.14
N TYR A 192 17.92 6.79 8.03
CA TYR A 192 18.37 7.34 6.74
C TYR A 192 19.82 7.80 6.82
N TYR A 193 20.61 7.52 5.79
CA TYR A 193 22.00 7.99 5.70
C TYR A 193 22.07 9.30 4.92
N LYS A 194 22.32 10.41 5.61
CA LYS A 194 22.39 11.75 5.04
C LYS A 194 23.55 12.53 5.65
N ASP A 195 24.21 13.38 4.86
CA ASP A 195 25.33 14.21 5.30
C ASP A 195 26.44 13.41 6.02
N LYS A 196 26.76 12.24 5.46
CA LYS A 196 27.76 11.27 5.96
C LYS A 196 27.43 10.65 7.34
N LYS A 197 26.19 10.72 7.81
CA LYS A 197 25.77 10.12 9.08
C LYS A 197 24.41 9.42 8.99
N TRP A 198 24.19 8.43 9.85
CA TRP A 198 22.88 7.82 10.02
C TRP A 198 22.03 8.71 10.92
N ILE A 199 20.83 9.03 10.45
CA ILE A 199 19.84 9.83 11.15
C ILE A 199 18.69 8.90 11.54
N VAL A 200 18.40 8.87 12.84
CA VAL A 200 17.26 8.16 13.41
C VAL A 200 16.27 9.23 13.88
N ASP A 201 15.32 9.57 13.02
CA ASP A 201 14.25 10.50 13.37
C ASP A 201 13.12 9.73 14.06
N LEU A 202 13.16 9.67 15.40
CA LEU A 202 12.18 8.93 16.19
C LEU A 202 10.82 9.65 16.30
N ASP A 203 10.77 10.91 15.90
CA ASP A 203 9.57 11.77 15.99
C ASP A 203 8.82 11.84 14.65
N SER A 204 9.40 11.31 13.57
CA SER A 204 8.69 11.12 12.30
C SER A 204 7.40 10.33 12.52
N LYS A 205 6.37 10.58 11.72
CA LYS A 205 5.05 9.94 11.89
C LYS A 205 5.15 8.41 11.85
N GLU A 206 5.96 7.89 10.93
CA GLU A 206 6.21 6.48 10.71
C GLU A 206 6.91 5.85 11.92
N ASN A 207 8.01 6.46 12.39
CA ASN A 207 8.78 5.94 13.51
C ASN A 207 8.09 6.15 14.86
N ALA A 208 7.37 7.25 15.05
CA ALA A 208 6.62 7.52 16.28
C ALA A 208 5.54 6.45 16.51
N ASN A 209 4.89 5.97 15.44
CA ASN A 209 3.93 4.89 15.55
C ASN A 209 4.61 3.57 15.91
N ALA A 210 5.72 3.25 15.23
CA ALA A 210 6.51 2.07 15.53
C ALA A 210 7.01 2.07 16.99
N MET A 211 7.60 3.17 17.43
CA MET A 211 8.12 3.38 18.79
C MET A 211 7.10 3.21 19.92
N ASN A 212 5.79 3.17 19.63
CA ASN A 212 4.73 3.11 20.63
C ASN A 212 3.82 1.87 20.48
N ILE A 213 4.29 0.76 19.88
CA ILE A 213 3.49 -0.47 19.73
C ILE A 213 2.81 -0.86 21.03
N LEU A 214 3.51 -0.89 22.17
CA LEU A 214 2.91 -1.38 23.41
C LEU A 214 1.65 -0.58 23.79
N LYS A 215 1.74 0.75 23.66
CA LYS A 215 0.61 1.66 23.91
C LYS A 215 -0.50 1.48 22.86
N ASN A 216 -0.13 1.25 21.60
CA ASN A 216 -1.09 0.98 20.53
C ASN A 216 -1.84 -0.34 20.76
N ASN A 217 -1.13 -1.38 21.19
CA ASN A 217 -1.69 -2.67 21.55
C ASN A 217 -2.65 -2.54 22.74
N GLN A 218 -2.28 -1.79 23.79
CA GLN A 218 -3.18 -1.50 24.91
C GLN A 218 -4.47 -0.83 24.46
N LYS A 219 -4.38 0.16 23.57
CA LYS A 219 -5.56 0.82 22.98
C LYS A 219 -6.41 -0.14 22.15
N ALA A 220 -5.78 -1.01 21.36
CA ALA A 220 -6.47 -2.01 20.55
C ALA A 220 -7.20 -3.03 21.45
N GLU A 221 -6.55 -3.48 22.53
CA GLU A 221 -7.16 -4.35 23.52
C GLU A 221 -8.31 -3.69 24.29
N GLU A 222 -8.17 -2.42 24.69
CA GLU A 222 -9.25 -1.68 25.34
C GLU A 222 -10.45 -1.48 24.42
N LYS A 223 -10.19 -1.20 23.14
CA LYS A 223 -11.24 -1.10 22.12
C LYS A 223 -11.96 -2.43 21.94
N GLU A 224 -11.21 -3.52 21.80
CA GLU A 224 -11.79 -4.86 21.69
C GLU A 224 -12.57 -5.24 22.96
N LYS A 225 -12.05 -4.94 24.15
CA LYS A 225 -12.76 -5.19 25.43
C LYS A 225 -14.08 -4.44 25.52
N LYS A 226 -14.14 -3.20 25.05
CA LYS A 226 -15.38 -2.41 25.00
C LYS A 226 -16.38 -2.98 23.99
N GLU A 227 -15.89 -3.58 22.92
CA GLU A 227 -16.70 -4.22 21.88
C GLU A 227 -17.04 -5.68 22.22
N SER A 228 -16.31 -6.33 23.13
CA SER A 228 -16.53 -7.72 23.52
C SER A 228 -17.54 -7.84 24.66
N LEU A 229 -18.55 -8.68 24.48
CA LEU A 229 -19.51 -9.03 25.53
C LEU A 229 -19.03 -10.24 26.33
N SER A 230 -19.19 -10.18 27.65
CA SER A 230 -19.11 -11.38 28.50
C SER A 230 -20.23 -12.38 28.16
N ALA A 231 -20.09 -13.64 28.57
CA ALA A 231 -21.12 -14.66 28.35
C ALA A 231 -22.46 -14.31 29.03
N GLU A 232 -22.39 -13.68 30.20
CA GLU A 232 -23.56 -13.22 30.94
C GLU A 232 -24.24 -12.04 30.24
N GLU A 233 -23.47 -11.05 29.78
CA GLU A 233 -24.02 -9.92 29.01
C GLU A 233 -24.60 -10.37 27.68
N ASP A 234 -23.95 -11.31 26.99
CA ASP A 234 -24.44 -11.91 25.74
C ASP A 234 -25.83 -12.54 25.95
N THR A 235 -25.99 -13.35 27.01
CA THR A 235 -27.28 -13.97 27.35
C THR A 235 -28.34 -12.92 27.70
N LEU A 236 -27.97 -11.90 28.49
CA LEU A 236 -28.89 -10.83 28.88
C LEU A 236 -29.34 -9.98 27.69
N ILE A 237 -28.43 -9.68 26.76
CA ILE A 237 -28.73 -8.94 25.53
C ILE A 237 -29.64 -9.76 24.62
N ARG A 238 -29.39 -11.07 24.46
CA ARG A 238 -30.26 -11.95 23.69
C ARG A 238 -31.67 -12.01 24.24
N ASN A 239 -31.82 -12.21 25.55
CA ASN A 239 -33.12 -12.26 26.20
C ASN A 239 -33.87 -10.93 26.09
N ARG A 240 -33.16 -9.80 26.27
CA ARG A 240 -33.76 -8.48 26.11
C ARG A 240 -34.12 -8.17 24.66
N ALA A 241 -33.31 -8.61 23.71
CA ALA A 241 -33.60 -8.48 22.29
C ALA A 241 -34.85 -9.28 21.90
N GLU A 242 -35.02 -10.47 22.46
CA GLU A 242 -36.21 -11.31 22.25
C GLU A 242 -37.47 -10.61 22.76
N LEU A 243 -37.45 -10.13 24.00
CA LEU A 243 -38.55 -9.36 24.58
C LEU A 243 -38.89 -8.14 23.72
N LYS A 244 -37.87 -7.38 23.28
CA LYS A 244 -38.06 -6.22 22.41
C LYS A 244 -38.66 -6.57 21.06
N ALA A 245 -38.29 -7.69 20.46
CA ALA A 245 -38.86 -8.14 19.19
C ALA A 245 -40.36 -8.46 19.33
N VAL A 246 -40.74 -9.14 20.43
CA VAL A 246 -42.14 -9.46 20.75
C VAL A 246 -42.93 -8.19 21.09
N GLU A 247 -42.39 -7.31 21.94
CA GLU A 247 -42.99 -6.03 22.32
C GLU A 247 -43.22 -5.15 21.09
N TYR A 248 -42.24 -5.05 20.18
CA TYR A 248 -42.37 -4.27 18.95
C TYR A 248 -43.57 -4.72 18.11
N LEU A 249 -43.71 -6.02 17.83
CA LEU A 249 -44.86 -6.50 17.06
C LEU A 249 -46.18 -6.32 17.81
N LYS A 250 -46.16 -6.46 19.14
CA LYS A 250 -47.35 -6.32 19.96
C LYS A 250 -47.82 -4.87 20.10
N GLU A 251 -46.90 -3.94 20.35
CA GLU A 251 -47.20 -2.53 20.58
C GLU A 251 -47.42 -1.80 19.26
N ASP A 252 -46.57 -2.03 18.25
CA ASP A 252 -46.61 -1.28 16.99
C ASP A 252 -47.63 -1.84 16.01
N PHE A 253 -47.97 -3.13 16.09
CA PHE A 253 -48.90 -3.77 15.14
C PHE A 253 -50.02 -4.57 15.81
N ASN A 254 -50.04 -4.72 17.14
CA ASN A 254 -51.01 -5.60 17.84
C ASN A 254 -50.96 -7.06 17.33
N LEU A 255 -49.79 -7.52 16.93
CA LEU A 255 -49.53 -8.88 16.46
C LEU A 255 -48.70 -9.65 17.48
N ASN A 256 -48.91 -10.97 17.55
CA ASN A 256 -48.08 -11.85 18.37
C ASN A 256 -46.97 -12.46 17.50
N LEU A 257 -45.74 -12.50 18.02
CA LEU A 257 -44.61 -13.16 17.36
C LEU A 257 -44.37 -14.54 17.99
N THR A 258 -44.41 -15.58 17.17
CA THR A 258 -43.98 -16.94 17.55
C THR A 258 -42.59 -17.18 17.00
N ILE A 259 -41.58 -17.22 17.86
CA ILE A 259 -40.17 -17.35 17.46
C ILE A 259 -39.84 -18.83 17.20
N VAL A 260 -39.28 -19.10 16.02
CA VAL A 260 -38.88 -20.45 15.60
C VAL A 260 -37.37 -20.61 15.65
N LYS A 261 -36.62 -19.58 15.25
CA LYS A 261 -35.16 -19.61 15.21
C LYS A 261 -34.57 -18.26 15.58
N GLN A 262 -33.64 -18.29 16.52
CA GLN A 262 -32.79 -17.15 16.87
C GLN A 262 -31.38 -17.36 16.31
N THR A 263 -30.78 -16.32 15.76
CA THR A 263 -29.36 -16.26 15.42
C THR A 263 -28.75 -15.00 16.02
N PHE A 264 -27.57 -15.11 16.60
CA PHE A 264 -26.89 -13.97 17.24
C PHE A 264 -25.52 -13.74 16.62
N ASN A 265 -25.37 -12.62 15.92
CA ASN A 265 -24.15 -12.23 15.25
C ASN A 265 -23.47 -11.10 16.04
N LYS A 266 -22.21 -11.31 16.42
CA LYS A 266 -21.44 -10.29 17.16
C LYS A 266 -20.63 -9.44 16.17
N ASN A 267 -20.45 -8.16 16.51
CA ASN A 267 -19.57 -7.24 15.79
C ASN A 267 -19.90 -7.11 14.29
N THR A 268 -21.20 -7.09 13.95
CA THR A 268 -21.67 -6.82 12.60
C THR A 268 -21.71 -5.32 12.35
N ASN A 269 -21.56 -4.89 11.10
CA ASN A 269 -21.79 -3.50 10.74
C ASN A 269 -23.30 -3.23 10.81
N SER A 270 -23.70 -2.15 11.48
CA SER A 270 -25.12 -1.74 11.51
C SER A 270 -25.62 -1.49 10.09
N ASN A 271 -26.80 -2.01 9.78
CA ASN A 271 -27.48 -1.75 8.51
C ASN A 271 -28.42 -0.54 8.59
N ASN A 272 -28.36 0.25 9.66
CA ASN A 272 -29.23 1.39 9.87
C ASN A 272 -28.96 2.52 8.85
N LYS A 273 -29.89 2.71 7.92
CA LYS A 273 -29.84 3.77 6.89
C LYS A 273 -29.88 5.19 7.46
N ALA A 274 -30.24 5.38 8.73
CA ALA A 274 -30.37 6.70 9.36
C ALA A 274 -29.05 7.31 9.86
N ASN A 275 -27.91 6.59 9.82
CA ASN A 275 -26.64 7.13 10.30
C ASN A 275 -25.45 6.70 9.41
N PRO A 276 -24.71 7.62 8.78
CA PRO A 276 -23.65 7.30 7.79
C PRO A 276 -22.33 6.78 8.39
N LEU A 277 -22.27 6.57 9.71
CA LEU A 277 -21.11 5.96 10.37
C LEU A 277 -21.46 4.50 10.70
N SER A 278 -20.95 3.57 9.91
CA SER A 278 -20.96 2.13 10.21
C SER A 278 -20.22 1.87 11.52
N TYR A 279 -20.93 1.77 12.64
CA TYR A 279 -20.38 1.26 13.90
C TYR A 279 -20.75 -0.21 14.08
N LYS A 280 -19.92 -0.94 14.84
CA LYS A 280 -20.16 -2.36 15.15
C LYS A 280 -21.31 -2.49 16.13
N VAL A 281 -22.23 -3.39 15.84
CA VAL A 281 -23.38 -3.78 16.67
C VAL A 281 -23.37 -5.28 16.92
N HIS A 282 -24.15 -5.72 17.90
CA HIS A 282 -24.52 -7.12 18.06
C HIS A 282 -25.95 -7.31 17.55
N GLU A 283 -26.15 -8.17 16.55
CA GLU A 283 -27.43 -8.37 15.90
C GLU A 283 -28.06 -9.69 16.35
N ALA A 284 -29.27 -9.62 16.88
CA ALA A 284 -30.14 -10.76 17.10
C ALA A 284 -31.18 -10.83 15.97
N ILE A 285 -31.20 -11.95 15.24
CA ILE A 285 -32.15 -12.21 14.16
C ILE A 285 -33.16 -13.24 14.67
N PHE A 286 -34.44 -12.87 14.69
CA PHE A 286 -35.55 -13.72 15.10
C PHE A 286 -36.40 -14.05 13.88
N ASN A 287 -36.40 -15.32 13.47
CA ASN A 287 -37.28 -15.83 12.42
C ASN A 287 -38.46 -16.52 13.10
N GLY A 288 -39.67 -16.21 12.65
CA GLY A 288 -40.88 -16.69 13.29
C GLY A 288 -42.14 -16.49 12.46
N TYR A 289 -43.28 -16.63 13.13
CA TYR A 289 -44.61 -16.51 12.53
C TYR A 289 -45.47 -15.48 13.26
N LEU A 290 -46.35 -14.80 12.54
CA LEU A 290 -47.34 -13.89 13.12
C LEU A 290 -48.59 -14.65 13.55
N ASN A 291 -49.05 -14.40 14.78
CA ASN A 291 -50.27 -14.98 15.35
C ASN A 291 -50.35 -16.51 15.24
N GLU A 292 -49.20 -17.19 15.42
CA GLU A 292 -49.09 -18.65 15.32
C GLU A 292 -49.43 -19.25 13.94
N ASP A 293 -49.49 -18.42 12.88
CA ASP A 293 -49.81 -18.84 11.52
C ASP A 293 -48.53 -19.09 10.69
N PRO A 294 -48.20 -20.35 10.33
CA PRO A 294 -46.98 -20.68 9.59
C PRO A 294 -46.89 -20.07 8.18
N GLN A 295 -48.00 -19.59 7.60
CA GLN A 295 -47.99 -18.88 6.31
C GLN A 295 -47.57 -17.41 6.45
N LYS A 296 -47.54 -16.88 7.68
CA LYS A 296 -47.16 -15.51 7.99
C LYS A 296 -45.75 -15.48 8.57
N ASP A 297 -44.75 -15.87 7.78
CA ASP A 297 -43.36 -15.81 8.20
C ASP A 297 -42.84 -14.38 8.23
N VAL A 298 -42.02 -14.10 9.25
CA VAL A 298 -41.44 -12.78 9.47
C VAL A 298 -40.06 -12.91 10.09
N THR A 299 -39.17 -12.02 9.65
CA THR A 299 -37.85 -11.83 10.26
C THR A 299 -37.80 -10.49 10.98
N VAL A 300 -37.55 -10.54 12.29
CA VAL A 300 -37.31 -9.34 13.11
C VAL A 300 -35.83 -9.29 13.49
N ARG A 301 -35.17 -8.19 13.18
CA ARG A 301 -33.77 -7.94 13.53
C ARG A 301 -33.68 -6.93 14.65
N VAL A 302 -32.94 -7.26 15.69
CA VAL A 302 -32.68 -6.37 16.81
C VAL A 302 -31.18 -6.13 16.91
N GLU A 303 -30.75 -4.91 16.64
CA GLU A 303 -29.36 -4.47 16.76
C GLU A 303 -29.13 -3.85 18.15
N TYR A 304 -28.10 -4.30 18.85
CA TYR A 304 -27.63 -3.72 20.11
C TYR A 304 -26.30 -3.00 19.90
N ASP A 305 -26.26 -1.71 20.23
CA ASP A 305 -25.05 -0.91 20.21
C ASP A 305 -24.29 -1.04 21.55
N PRO A 306 -23.10 -1.67 21.56
CA PRO A 306 -22.33 -1.86 22.79
C PRO A 306 -21.82 -0.53 23.39
N ASN A 307 -21.69 0.54 22.59
CA ASN A 307 -21.19 1.84 23.06
C ASN A 307 -22.29 2.65 23.74
N THR A 308 -23.48 2.73 23.13
CA THR A 308 -24.59 3.53 23.65
C THR A 308 -25.57 2.73 24.51
N LYS A 309 -25.44 1.40 24.53
CA LYS A 309 -26.34 0.44 25.20
C LYS A 309 -27.80 0.54 24.72
N LYS A 310 -28.03 1.03 23.50
CA LYS A 310 -29.35 1.16 22.88
C LYS A 310 -29.66 -0.02 21.97
N TYR A 311 -30.96 -0.27 21.80
CA TYR A 311 -31.49 -1.30 20.91
C TYR A 311 -32.23 -0.62 19.76
N PHE A 312 -32.04 -1.14 18.56
CA PHE A 312 -32.72 -0.73 17.35
C PHE A 312 -33.40 -1.95 16.74
N ILE A 313 -34.62 -1.79 16.25
CA ILE A 313 -35.43 -2.89 15.74
C ILE A 313 -35.76 -2.61 14.28
N HIS A 314 -35.61 -3.62 13.45
CA HIS A 314 -35.80 -3.54 12.02
C HIS A 314 -36.60 -4.74 11.52
N MET A 315 -37.49 -4.47 10.58
CA MET A 315 -38.15 -5.48 9.76
C MET A 315 -38.02 -5.05 8.31
N TYR A 316 -37.63 -6.01 7.45
CA TYR A 316 -37.45 -5.75 6.03
C TYR A 316 -38.50 -6.50 5.23
N LYS A 317 -39.18 -5.78 4.32
CA LYS A 317 -40.25 -6.33 3.48
C LYS A 317 -39.81 -7.54 2.64
N PHE A 318 -38.53 -7.62 2.27
CA PHE A 318 -37.99 -8.76 1.51
C PHE A 318 -37.70 -10.00 2.38
N GLU A 319 -37.83 -9.92 3.71
CA GLU A 319 -37.59 -11.02 4.67
C GLU A 319 -38.88 -11.47 5.38
N MET A 320 -40.04 -11.26 4.75
CA MET A 320 -41.37 -11.65 5.24
C MET A 320 -42.21 -12.17 4.08
N SER A 321 -43.22 -13.01 4.35
CA SER A 321 -44.20 -13.40 3.34
C SER A 321 -45.12 -12.25 2.93
N ASP A 322 -45.73 -12.41 1.76
CA ASP A 322 -46.83 -11.57 1.28
C ASP A 322 -48.00 -11.55 2.28
N GLU A 323 -48.27 -12.68 2.95
CA GLU A 323 -49.31 -12.79 3.98
C GLU A 323 -48.98 -11.96 5.24
N SER A 324 -47.72 -11.99 5.68
CA SER A 324 -47.24 -11.15 6.79
C SER A 324 -47.31 -9.66 6.47
N ASP A 325 -46.83 -9.28 5.29
CA ASP A 325 -46.83 -7.89 4.82
C ASP A 325 -48.25 -7.33 4.77
N LYS A 326 -49.21 -8.08 4.20
CA LYS A 326 -50.63 -7.69 4.19
C LYS A 326 -51.23 -7.54 5.59
N GLU A 327 -50.88 -8.44 6.51
CA GLU A 327 -51.37 -8.34 7.90
C GLU A 327 -50.82 -7.10 8.60
N ILE A 328 -49.53 -6.79 8.41
CA ILE A 328 -48.89 -5.59 8.98
C ILE A 328 -49.50 -4.32 8.38
N GLU A 329 -49.65 -4.25 7.05
CA GLU A 329 -50.28 -3.11 6.36
C GLU A 329 -51.70 -2.86 6.87
N LYS A 330 -52.49 -3.93 7.06
CA LYS A 330 -53.83 -3.85 7.66
C LYS A 330 -53.81 -3.23 9.06
N GLN A 331 -52.85 -3.61 9.92
CA GLN A 331 -52.74 -3.03 11.27
C GLN A 331 -52.33 -1.56 11.24
N VAL A 332 -51.45 -1.17 10.31
CA VAL A 332 -51.05 0.23 10.09
C VAL A 332 -52.24 1.07 9.66
N GLU A 333 -53.06 0.58 8.73
CA GLU A 333 -54.28 1.27 8.28
C GLU A 333 -55.30 1.42 9.41
N LEU A 334 -55.53 0.36 10.19
CA LEU A 334 -56.42 0.38 11.35
C LEU A 334 -55.98 1.37 12.42
N LYS A 335 -54.67 1.53 12.65
CA LYS A 335 -54.15 2.56 13.55
C LYS A 335 -54.38 3.97 13.02
N LYS A 336 -54.10 4.23 11.74
CA LYS A 336 -54.37 5.54 11.11
C LYS A 336 -55.84 5.93 11.22
N ALA A 337 -56.76 4.98 10.98
CA ALA A 337 -58.19 5.22 11.08
C ALA A 337 -58.69 5.54 12.51
N LYS A 338 -57.96 5.13 13.56
CA LYS A 338 -58.28 5.44 14.97
C LYS A 338 -57.67 6.74 15.49
N THR A 339 -56.73 7.32 14.75
CA THR A 339 -55.99 8.53 15.17
C THR A 339 -56.53 9.81 14.49
N ASN A 340 -57.48 9.66 13.55
CA ASN A 340 -58.36 10.71 13.04
C ASN A 340 -59.69 10.67 13.81
#